data_AF-A0ABD4XH71-F1
#
_entry.id   AF-A0ABD4XH71-F1
#
_cell.length_a   1.000
_cell.length_b   1.000
_cell.length_c   1.000
_cell.angle_alpha   90.00
_cell.angle_beta   90.00
_cell.angle_gamma   90.00
#
_symmetry.space_group_name_H-M   'P 1'
#
loop_
_entity.id
_entity.type
_entity.pdbx_description
1 polymer ?
#
loop_
_entity_poly.entity_id
_entity_poly.type
_entity_poly.pdbx_seq_one_letter_code
_entity_poly.pdbx_strand_id
1 'polypeptide(L)'
;MQMIMKDVKTMTSKAYIVANEQQEMAVLRELDKNGNEWNDKRNATDFIPSEKSYVKFPYAIMSDRFIGWLSIDDAIVENYEIVYDGRKEEQMSDKYVVSQEFMDGLEEWKDYCFEEYGVAINSGSIEDLPIVVNAWWGDEVPDEENNNRLIAIIRWVNGEDVFEVEKPKKWVVRSIGLTDDDERYYVSIGKFMGLKRALNTYIINQATRFDTKEEAQSWANSHQEVFDVVDV
;
A
#
# COMPACT_ATOMS: atom_id res chain seq x y z
N MET A 1 -39.43 -21.96 44.57
CA MET A 1 -39.19 -22.56 43.24
C MET A 1 -38.65 -21.45 42.34
N GLN A 2 -37.33 -21.23 42.37
CA GLN A 2 -36.67 -20.21 41.55
C GLN A 2 -36.42 -20.80 40.17
N MET A 3 -37.00 -20.19 39.15
CA MET A 3 -36.82 -20.56 37.76
C MET A 3 -35.48 -20.00 37.30
N ILE A 4 -34.53 -20.89 37.03
CA ILE A 4 -33.23 -20.54 36.45
C ILE A 4 -33.51 -20.04 35.03
N MET A 5 -33.39 -18.73 34.80
CA MET A 5 -33.27 -18.19 33.45
C MET A 5 -31.97 -18.74 32.87
N LYS A 6 -32.08 -19.66 31.92
CA LYS A 6 -30.95 -20.04 31.08
C LYS A 6 -30.48 -18.79 30.35
N ASP A 7 -29.20 -18.48 30.51
CA ASP A 7 -28.51 -17.49 29.70
C ASP A 7 -28.79 -17.73 28.22
N VAL A 8 -29.62 -16.87 27.63
CA VAL A 8 -29.75 -16.77 26.19
C VAL A 8 -28.44 -16.16 25.73
N LYS A 9 -27.54 -17.01 25.24
CA LYS A 9 -26.37 -16.59 24.49
C LYS A 9 -26.90 -15.75 23.32
N THR A 10 -26.82 -14.43 23.42
CA THR A 10 -27.10 -13.53 22.30
C THR A 10 -26.16 -13.94 21.19
N MET A 11 -26.67 -14.63 20.16
CA MET A 11 -25.92 -14.83 18.93
C MET A 11 -25.71 -13.43 18.34
N THR A 12 -24.50 -12.91 18.45
CA THR A 12 -24.11 -11.70 17.74
C THR A 12 -24.16 -12.03 16.25
N SER A 13 -25.04 -11.36 15.53
CA SER A 13 -25.16 -11.50 14.09
C SER A 13 -23.83 -11.06 13.46
N LYS A 14 -23.31 -11.88 12.54
CA LYS A 14 -21.99 -11.66 11.93
C LYS A 14 -22.12 -10.97 10.59
N ALA A 15 -21.19 -10.08 10.27
CA ALA A 15 -21.03 -9.46 8.96
C ALA A 15 -19.64 -9.75 8.38
N TYR A 16 -19.61 -9.97 7.07
CA TYR A 16 -18.42 -10.22 6.27
C TYR A 16 -18.40 -9.16 5.17
N ILE A 17 -17.49 -8.19 5.25
CA ILE A 17 -17.34 -7.16 4.22
C ILE A 17 -16.50 -7.76 3.09
N VAL A 18 -17.05 -7.76 1.88
CA VAL A 18 -16.40 -8.29 0.69
C VAL A 18 -16.14 -7.14 -0.28
N ALA A 19 -14.94 -7.06 -0.84
CA ALA A 19 -14.48 -5.98 -1.72
C ALA A 19 -14.37 -6.41 -3.19
N ASN A 20 -14.41 -7.71 -3.47
CA ASN A 20 -14.41 -8.24 -4.84
C ASN A 20 -15.12 -9.61 -4.91
N GLU A 21 -15.34 -10.10 -6.14
CA GLU A 21 -16.04 -11.37 -6.42
C GLU A 21 -15.35 -12.59 -5.80
N GLN A 22 -14.02 -12.59 -5.74
CA GLN A 22 -13.25 -13.71 -5.18
C GLN A 22 -13.50 -13.83 -3.67
N GLN A 23 -13.51 -12.69 -2.97
CA GLN A 23 -13.80 -12.62 -1.54
C GLN A 23 -15.26 -12.99 -1.24
N GLU A 24 -16.22 -12.50 -2.03
CA GLU A 24 -17.64 -12.90 -1.95
C GLU A 24 -17.79 -14.41 -2.06
N MET A 25 -17.18 -15.01 -3.08
CA MET A 25 -17.24 -16.46 -3.29
C MET A 25 -16.58 -17.25 -2.16
N ALA A 26 -15.46 -16.76 -1.62
CA ALA A 26 -14.78 -17.38 -0.49
C ALA A 26 -15.67 -17.40 0.76
N VAL A 27 -16.28 -16.25 1.10
CA VAL A 27 -17.21 -16.12 2.23
C VAL A 27 -18.43 -17.02 2.03
N LEU A 28 -19.07 -17.00 0.85
CA LEU A 28 -20.24 -17.84 0.58
C LEU A 28 -19.93 -19.34 0.70
N ARG A 29 -18.76 -19.80 0.24
CA ARG A 29 -18.34 -21.20 0.41
C ARG A 29 -18.10 -21.57 1.88
N GLU A 30 -17.62 -20.66 2.70
CA GLU A 30 -17.46 -20.90 4.12
C GLU A 30 -18.82 -20.98 4.83
N LEU A 31 -19.73 -20.06 4.51
CA LEU A 31 -21.10 -20.09 5.01
C LEU A 31 -21.83 -21.37 4.60
N ASP A 32 -21.64 -21.83 3.36
CA ASP A 32 -22.22 -23.10 2.87
C ASP A 32 -21.72 -24.31 3.68
N LYS A 33 -20.41 -24.38 3.94
CA LYS A 33 -19.80 -25.43 4.77
C LYS A 33 -20.33 -25.42 6.21
N ASN A 34 -20.70 -24.25 6.72
CA ASN A 34 -21.28 -24.08 8.05
C ASN A 34 -22.78 -24.39 8.10
N GLY A 35 -23.40 -24.71 6.95
CA GLY A 35 -24.83 -25.03 6.84
C GLY A 35 -25.73 -23.80 6.88
N ASN A 36 -25.20 -22.63 6.54
CA ASN A 36 -25.96 -21.41 6.48
C ASN A 36 -26.72 -21.33 5.15
N GLU A 37 -27.97 -20.87 5.22
CA GLU A 37 -28.89 -20.85 4.08
C GLU A 37 -29.48 -19.45 3.87
N TRP A 38 -29.88 -19.17 2.64
CA TRP A 38 -30.71 -18.01 2.30
C TRP A 38 -32.13 -18.16 2.89
N ASN A 39 -32.88 -17.06 2.95
CA ASN A 39 -34.24 -17.06 3.51
C ASN A 39 -35.23 -18.01 2.80
N ASP A 40 -34.93 -18.39 1.56
CA ASP A 40 -35.70 -19.31 0.73
C ASP A 40 -35.16 -20.75 0.74
N LYS A 41 -34.28 -21.07 1.70
CA LYS A 41 -33.65 -22.38 1.93
C LYS A 41 -32.70 -22.84 0.83
N ARG A 42 -32.19 -21.91 0.03
CA ARG A 42 -31.07 -22.21 -0.88
C ARG A 42 -29.76 -22.22 -0.13
N ASN A 43 -28.83 -23.02 -0.63
CA ASN A 43 -27.45 -23.06 -0.15
C ASN A 43 -26.76 -21.72 -0.41
N ALA A 44 -25.77 -21.37 0.40
CA ALA A 44 -25.11 -20.07 0.33
C ALA A 44 -24.56 -19.77 -1.07
N THR A 45 -23.98 -20.77 -1.75
CA THR A 45 -23.38 -20.62 -3.09
C THR A 45 -24.38 -20.63 -4.25
N ASP A 46 -25.66 -20.94 -4.01
CA ASP A 46 -26.68 -20.98 -5.08
C ASP A 46 -27.16 -19.57 -5.47
N PHE A 47 -26.89 -18.57 -4.65
CA PHE A 47 -27.18 -17.18 -4.91
C PHE A 47 -25.95 -16.31 -4.61
N ILE A 48 -25.47 -15.64 -5.65
CA ILE A 48 -24.31 -14.75 -5.59
C ILE A 48 -24.86 -13.34 -5.77
N PRO A 49 -24.85 -12.49 -4.72
CA PRO A 49 -25.45 -11.16 -4.80
C PRO A 49 -24.89 -10.31 -5.94
N SER A 50 -23.58 -10.33 -6.20
CA SER A 50 -22.96 -9.55 -7.28
C SER A 50 -23.45 -9.93 -8.69
N GLU A 51 -23.79 -11.20 -8.91
CA GLU A 51 -24.31 -11.69 -10.20
C GLU A 51 -25.82 -11.52 -10.37
N LYS A 52 -26.58 -11.67 -9.27
CA LYS A 52 -28.04 -11.85 -9.29
C LYS A 52 -28.82 -10.67 -8.71
N SER A 53 -28.12 -9.65 -8.21
CA SER A 53 -28.70 -8.46 -7.60
C SER A 53 -27.95 -7.20 -8.04
N TYR A 54 -28.51 -6.03 -7.76
CA TYR A 54 -27.85 -4.74 -8.00
C TYR A 54 -27.03 -4.33 -6.78
N VAL A 55 -25.97 -5.06 -6.48
CA VAL A 55 -24.98 -4.70 -5.46
C VAL A 55 -23.71 -4.17 -6.11
N LYS A 56 -23.04 -3.24 -5.45
CA LYS A 56 -21.70 -2.78 -5.82
C LYS A 56 -20.75 -3.12 -4.69
N PHE A 57 -19.58 -3.62 -5.03
CA PHE A 57 -18.51 -3.75 -4.05
C PHE A 57 -18.03 -2.36 -3.57
N PRO A 58 -17.55 -2.26 -2.32
CA PRO A 58 -17.63 -3.27 -1.27
C PRO A 58 -19.02 -3.29 -0.60
N TYR A 59 -19.46 -4.46 -0.14
CA TYR A 59 -20.73 -4.61 0.58
C TYR A 59 -20.62 -5.69 1.68
N ALA A 60 -21.61 -5.78 2.56
CA ALA A 60 -21.61 -6.74 3.66
C ALA A 60 -22.52 -7.94 3.36
N ILE A 61 -21.99 -9.16 3.58
CA ILE A 61 -22.77 -10.40 3.68
C ILE A 61 -23.04 -10.65 5.16
N MET A 62 -24.30 -10.91 5.52
CA MET A 62 -24.67 -11.18 6.90
C MET A 62 -24.96 -12.64 7.12
N SER A 63 -24.61 -13.10 8.30
CA SER A 63 -24.94 -14.42 8.82
C SER A 63 -25.57 -14.26 10.20
N ASP A 64 -26.89 -14.16 10.21
CA ASP A 64 -27.70 -14.34 11.42
C ASP A 64 -28.46 -15.67 11.32
N ARG A 65 -29.79 -15.67 11.41
CA ARG A 65 -30.65 -16.82 11.18
C ARG A 65 -30.64 -17.27 9.71
N PHE A 66 -30.46 -16.33 8.80
CA PHE A 66 -30.37 -16.54 7.36
C PHE A 66 -29.26 -15.67 6.80
N ILE A 67 -28.77 -16.03 5.62
CA ILE A 67 -27.85 -15.18 4.87
C ILE A 67 -28.62 -13.98 4.31
N GLY A 68 -28.02 -12.79 4.43
CA GLY A 68 -28.51 -11.54 3.84
C GLY A 68 -27.36 -10.71 3.27
N TRP A 69 -27.69 -9.61 2.59
CA TRP A 69 -26.70 -8.63 2.15
C TRP A 69 -27.25 -7.21 2.28
N LEU A 70 -26.36 -6.25 2.46
CA LEU A 70 -26.66 -4.83 2.69
C LEU A 70 -25.43 -3.96 2.41
N SER A 71 -25.64 -2.64 2.40
CA SER A 71 -24.54 -1.68 2.36
C SER A 71 -23.69 -1.75 3.63
N ILE A 72 -22.44 -1.31 3.56
CA ILE A 72 -21.56 -1.28 4.73
C ILE A 72 -22.12 -0.34 5.81
N ASP A 73 -22.68 0.80 5.41
CA ASP A 73 -23.27 1.77 6.34
C ASP A 73 -24.40 1.14 7.15
N ASP A 74 -25.29 0.40 6.48
CA ASP A 74 -26.38 -0.31 7.15
C ASP A 74 -25.85 -1.39 8.11
N ALA A 75 -24.78 -2.11 7.73
CA ALA A 75 -24.18 -3.14 8.59
C ALA A 75 -23.55 -2.56 9.87
N ILE A 76 -22.98 -1.36 9.78
CA ILE A 76 -22.45 -0.62 10.93
C ILE A 76 -23.59 -0.10 11.80
N VAL A 77 -24.65 0.46 11.20
CA VAL A 77 -25.83 0.98 11.91
C VAL A 77 -26.56 -0.12 12.68
N GLU A 78 -26.69 -1.30 12.09
CA GLU A 78 -27.33 -2.45 12.72
C GLU A 78 -26.42 -3.19 13.74
N ASN A 79 -25.18 -2.70 13.94
CA ASN A 79 -24.23 -3.18 14.94
C ASN A 79 -23.91 -4.68 14.80
N TYR A 80 -23.73 -5.15 13.56
CA TYR A 80 -23.23 -6.51 13.32
C TYR A 80 -21.76 -6.63 13.75
N GLU A 81 -21.40 -7.83 14.21
CA GLU A 81 -20.01 -8.19 14.47
C GLU A 81 -19.29 -8.39 13.14
N ILE A 82 -18.40 -7.47 12.77
CA ILE A 82 -17.57 -7.60 11.56
C ILE A 82 -16.49 -8.65 11.84
N VAL A 83 -16.70 -9.86 11.31
CA VAL A 83 -15.78 -11.00 11.50
C VAL A 83 -14.79 -11.18 10.35
N TYR A 84 -15.05 -10.53 9.21
CA TYR A 84 -14.19 -10.49 8.05
C TYR A 84 -14.31 -9.14 7.37
N ASP A 85 -13.19 -8.54 7.01
CA ASP A 85 -13.14 -7.27 6.27
C ASP A 85 -12.17 -7.38 5.09
N GLY A 86 -12.70 -7.82 3.96
CA GLY A 86 -11.95 -8.03 2.73
C GLY A 86 -11.29 -6.77 2.16
N ARG A 87 -11.70 -5.58 2.59
CA ARG A 87 -11.00 -4.32 2.28
C ARG A 87 -9.60 -4.28 2.88
N LYS A 88 -9.35 -5.07 3.93
CA LYS A 88 -8.04 -5.19 4.60
C LYS A 88 -7.22 -6.36 4.06
N GLU A 89 -7.87 -7.37 3.47
CA GLU A 89 -7.23 -8.60 2.96
C GLU A 89 -6.81 -8.51 1.51
N GLU A 90 -7.27 -7.51 0.75
CA GLU A 90 -6.62 -7.09 -0.49
C GLU A 90 -5.30 -6.37 -0.15
N GLN A 91 -4.41 -7.10 0.53
CA GLN A 91 -3.05 -6.66 0.73
C GLN A 91 -2.39 -6.69 -0.64
N MET A 92 -2.26 -5.50 -1.23
CA MET A 92 -1.05 -5.10 -1.94
C MET A 92 0.13 -5.67 -1.15
N SER A 93 0.62 -6.83 -1.59
CA SER A 93 1.61 -7.62 -0.84
C SER A 93 2.96 -6.92 -0.78
N ASP A 94 3.15 -5.95 -1.68
CA ASP A 94 4.32 -5.10 -1.76
C ASP A 94 3.95 -3.66 -1.42
N LYS A 95 4.83 -3.01 -0.65
CA LYS A 95 4.75 -1.56 -0.41
C LYS A 95 5.00 -0.80 -1.71
N TYR A 96 4.37 0.36 -1.85
CA TYR A 96 4.72 1.27 -2.94
C TYR A 96 6.04 1.96 -2.64
N VAL A 97 6.98 1.88 -3.58
CA VAL A 97 8.21 2.67 -3.52
C VAL A 97 7.92 4.08 -4.05
N VAL A 98 8.16 5.09 -3.22
CA VAL A 98 7.85 6.50 -3.47
C VAL A 98 9.04 7.40 -3.16
N SER A 99 9.09 8.62 -3.69
CA SER A 99 10.18 9.55 -3.37
C SER A 99 10.05 10.12 -1.95
N GLN A 100 11.13 10.68 -1.40
CA GLN A 100 11.06 11.44 -0.14
C GLN A 100 10.13 12.65 -0.28
N GLU A 101 10.17 13.35 -1.42
CA GLU A 101 9.26 14.48 -1.71
C GLU A 101 7.79 14.08 -1.66
N PHE A 102 7.45 12.88 -2.13
CA PHE A 102 6.10 12.33 -2.00
C PHE A 102 5.70 12.17 -0.53
N MET A 103 6.57 11.57 0.29
CA MET A 103 6.28 11.34 1.71
C MET A 103 6.17 12.65 2.48
N ASP A 104 7.08 13.60 2.25
CA ASP A 104 7.06 14.90 2.90
C ASP A 104 5.75 15.65 2.57
N GLY A 105 5.35 15.66 1.30
CA GLY A 105 4.09 16.27 0.89
C GLY A 105 2.87 15.58 1.52
N LEU A 106 2.87 14.25 1.57
CA LEU A 106 1.77 13.49 2.15
C LEU A 106 1.62 13.70 3.67
N GLU A 107 2.74 13.82 4.40
CA GLU A 107 2.77 14.19 5.83
C GLU A 107 2.25 15.60 6.07
N GLU A 108 2.74 16.59 5.31
CA GLU A 108 2.27 17.98 5.42
C GLU A 108 0.77 18.10 5.16
N TRP A 109 0.26 17.41 4.13
CA TRP A 109 -1.18 17.41 3.83
C TRP A 109 -2.02 16.77 4.94
N LYS A 110 -1.55 15.66 5.51
CA LYS A 110 -2.24 14.99 6.60
C LYS A 110 -2.33 15.90 7.83
N ASP A 111 -1.22 16.52 8.22
CA ASP A 111 -1.16 17.44 9.35
C ASP A 111 -2.07 18.64 9.13
N TYR A 112 -2.03 19.24 7.93
CA TYR A 112 -2.94 20.32 7.55
C TYR A 112 -4.41 19.92 7.68
N CYS A 113 -4.78 18.72 7.20
CA CYS A 113 -6.15 18.23 7.29
C CYS A 113 -6.62 18.06 8.74
N PHE A 114 -5.74 17.59 9.63
CA PHE A 114 -6.07 17.45 11.06
C PHE A 114 -6.16 18.80 11.77
N GLU A 115 -5.33 19.77 11.40
CA GLU A 115 -5.39 21.13 11.94
C GLU A 115 -6.63 21.91 11.49
N GLU A 116 -7.02 21.80 10.21
CA GLU A 116 -8.13 22.57 9.64
C GLU A 116 -9.51 21.94 9.88
N TYR A 117 -9.62 20.61 9.75
CA TYR A 117 -10.92 19.91 9.77
C TYR A 117 -11.16 19.06 11.02
N GLY A 118 -10.16 18.92 11.89
CA GLY A 118 -10.31 18.54 13.30
C GLY A 118 -10.66 17.10 13.62
N VAL A 119 -11.02 16.22 12.67
CA VAL A 119 -11.37 14.83 13.04
C VAL A 119 -11.18 13.77 11.96
N ALA A 120 -11.33 14.07 10.67
CA ALA A 120 -11.24 13.06 9.61
C ALA A 120 -10.95 13.66 8.24
N ILE A 121 -10.18 12.92 7.44
CA ILE A 121 -10.00 13.18 6.00
C ILE A 121 -11.31 12.80 5.30
N ASN A 122 -11.92 13.75 4.58
CA ASN A 122 -13.16 13.56 3.84
C ASN A 122 -12.91 13.70 2.33
N SER A 123 -13.96 13.56 1.51
CA SER A 123 -13.84 13.65 0.05
C SER A 123 -13.28 15.00 -0.43
N GLY A 124 -13.56 16.10 0.27
CA GLY A 124 -13.01 17.41 -0.05
C GLY A 124 -11.52 17.51 0.28
N SER A 125 -11.06 16.88 1.37
CA SER A 125 -9.65 16.83 1.74
C SER A 125 -8.75 16.23 0.64
N ILE A 126 -9.32 15.33 -0.16
CA ILE A 126 -8.62 14.67 -1.26
C ILE A 126 -8.35 15.64 -2.43
N GLU A 127 -9.20 16.67 -2.62
CA GLU A 127 -9.00 17.69 -3.66
C GLU A 127 -7.75 18.55 -3.39
N ASP A 128 -7.34 18.65 -2.13
CA ASP A 128 -6.19 19.42 -1.67
C ASP A 128 -4.89 18.60 -1.60
N LEU A 129 -4.86 17.41 -2.22
CA LEU A 129 -3.65 16.59 -2.22
C LEU A 129 -2.47 17.33 -2.89
N PRO A 130 -1.25 17.20 -2.33
CA PRO A 130 -0.07 17.80 -2.92
C PRO A 130 0.13 17.36 -4.36
N ILE A 131 0.65 18.25 -5.20
CA ILE A 131 0.84 17.99 -6.64
C ILE A 131 1.61 16.70 -6.88
N VAL A 132 2.66 16.41 -6.09
CA VAL A 132 3.46 15.19 -6.21
C VAL A 132 2.65 13.93 -5.89
N VAL A 133 1.75 13.99 -4.91
CA VAL A 133 0.89 12.86 -4.52
C VAL A 133 -0.22 12.68 -5.56
N ASN A 134 -0.82 13.77 -6.03
CA ASN A 134 -1.87 13.75 -7.05
C ASN A 134 -1.34 13.27 -8.41
N ALA A 135 -0.13 13.68 -8.80
CA ALA A 135 0.52 13.18 -10.02
C ALA A 135 0.81 11.67 -9.94
N TRP A 136 1.12 11.16 -8.75
CA TRP A 136 1.26 9.73 -8.50
C TRP A 136 -0.10 9.03 -8.49
N TRP A 137 -1.12 9.63 -7.90
CA TRP A 137 -2.50 9.15 -7.86
C TRP A 137 -3.33 9.77 -9.01
N GLY A 138 -3.05 9.41 -10.27
CA GLY A 138 -3.69 10.11 -11.41
C GLY A 138 -3.59 9.47 -12.80
N ASP A 139 -4.10 10.21 -13.80
CA ASP A 139 -4.60 9.83 -15.14
C ASP A 139 -3.74 8.93 -16.06
N GLU A 140 -2.49 8.64 -15.72
CA GLU A 140 -1.58 7.85 -16.57
C GLU A 140 -1.51 6.36 -16.20
N VAL A 141 -2.33 5.90 -15.24
CA VAL A 141 -2.39 4.48 -14.83
C VAL A 141 -3.76 3.84 -15.02
N PRO A 142 -3.84 2.52 -15.21
CA PRO A 142 -5.12 1.81 -15.32
C PRO A 142 -6.03 2.06 -14.10
N ASP A 143 -7.34 2.06 -14.30
CA ASP A 143 -8.34 2.32 -13.25
C ASP A 143 -8.12 1.45 -11.99
N GLU A 144 -7.73 0.19 -12.17
CA GLU A 144 -7.42 -0.74 -11.08
C GLU A 144 -6.22 -0.25 -10.23
N GLU A 145 -5.13 0.15 -10.89
CA GLU A 145 -3.94 0.69 -10.22
C GLU A 145 -4.24 2.05 -9.58
N ASN A 146 -5.04 2.90 -10.23
CA ASN A 146 -5.47 4.17 -9.66
C ASN A 146 -6.24 3.96 -8.35
N ASN A 147 -7.19 3.02 -8.34
CA ASN A 147 -7.93 2.63 -7.14
C ASN A 147 -7.01 2.07 -6.05
N ASN A 148 -6.04 1.22 -6.41
CA ASN A 148 -5.05 0.68 -5.46
C ASN A 148 -4.18 1.77 -4.83
N ARG A 149 -3.79 2.77 -5.60
CA ARG A 149 -3.03 3.95 -5.10
C ARG A 149 -3.85 4.78 -4.12
N LEU A 150 -5.13 5.01 -4.41
CA LEU A 150 -6.04 5.67 -3.47
C LEU A 150 -6.19 4.88 -2.17
N ILE A 151 -6.38 3.56 -2.30
CA ILE A 151 -6.46 2.65 -1.15
C ILE A 151 -5.19 2.72 -0.31
N ALA A 152 -4.00 2.76 -0.93
CA ALA A 152 -2.74 2.91 -0.21
C ALA A 152 -2.64 4.23 0.57
N ILE A 153 -3.04 5.36 -0.03
CA ILE A 153 -3.10 6.66 0.68
C ILE A 153 -4.02 6.56 1.91
N ILE A 154 -5.21 5.99 1.75
CA ILE A 154 -6.17 5.83 2.86
C ILE A 154 -5.62 4.91 3.96
N ARG A 155 -4.99 3.79 3.59
CA ARG A 155 -4.37 2.86 4.55
C ARG A 155 -3.24 3.54 5.32
N TRP A 156 -2.38 4.32 4.64
CA TRP A 156 -1.33 5.08 5.29
C TRP A 156 -1.85 6.15 6.25
N VAL A 157 -2.91 6.89 5.87
CA VAL A 157 -3.59 7.84 6.75
C VAL A 157 -4.07 7.16 8.04
N ASN A 158 -4.60 5.94 7.90
CA ASN A 158 -5.05 5.10 9.02
C ASN A 158 -3.91 4.44 9.84
N GLY A 159 -2.66 4.72 9.51
CA GLY A 159 -1.48 4.26 10.25
C GLY A 159 -0.89 2.95 9.76
N GLU A 160 -1.27 2.46 8.58
CA GLU A 160 -0.64 1.29 7.97
C GLU A 160 0.65 1.65 7.24
N ASP A 161 1.66 0.78 7.36
CA ASP A 161 2.96 0.95 6.73
C ASP A 161 2.96 0.35 5.30
N VAL A 162 2.46 1.15 4.34
CA VAL A 162 2.24 0.73 2.93
C VAL A 162 3.18 1.41 1.92
N PHE A 163 4.06 2.30 2.39
CA PHE A 163 5.03 3.01 1.55
C PHE A 163 6.47 2.68 1.96
N GLU A 164 7.35 2.59 0.97
CA GLU A 164 8.79 2.54 1.15
C GLU A 164 9.40 3.76 0.46
N VAL A 165 10.23 4.52 1.17
CA VAL A 165 10.93 5.64 0.55
C VAL A 165 12.06 5.10 -0.32
N GLU A 166 12.08 5.50 -1.58
CA GLU A 166 13.19 5.25 -2.50
C GLU A 166 14.47 5.79 -1.87
N LYS A 167 15.40 4.89 -1.59
CA LYS A 167 16.71 5.27 -1.08
C LYS A 167 17.36 6.21 -2.09
N PRO A 168 17.99 7.31 -1.63
CA PRO A 168 18.61 8.26 -2.54
C PRO A 168 19.60 7.53 -3.43
N LYS A 169 19.37 7.59 -4.75
CA LYS A 169 20.30 7.07 -5.74
C LYS A 169 21.58 7.86 -5.61
N LYS A 170 22.67 7.18 -5.26
CA LYS A 170 24.01 7.75 -5.34
C LYS A 170 24.63 7.31 -6.64
N TRP A 171 25.46 8.17 -7.19
CA TRP A 171 26.22 7.87 -8.40
C TRP A 171 27.66 7.63 -8.00
N VAL A 172 28.30 6.69 -8.69
CA VAL A 172 29.71 6.36 -8.48
C VAL A 172 30.36 6.20 -9.86
N VAL A 173 31.64 6.54 -9.94
CA VAL A 173 32.41 6.40 -11.18
C VAL A 173 33.25 5.13 -11.08
N ARG A 174 33.20 4.26 -12.10
CA ARG A 174 34.00 3.03 -12.18
C ARG A 174 34.61 2.79 -13.55
N SER A 175 35.53 1.84 -13.67
CA SER A 175 36.06 1.39 -14.97
C SER A 175 35.00 0.70 -15.84
N ILE A 176 35.03 0.96 -17.15
CA ILE A 176 34.13 0.33 -18.14
C ILE A 176 34.38 -1.19 -18.24
N GLY A 177 35.63 -1.62 -18.04
CA GLY A 177 36.04 -3.02 -18.04
C GLY A 177 36.46 -3.54 -16.65
N LEU A 178 36.64 -4.86 -16.58
CA LEU A 178 37.31 -5.51 -15.47
C LEU A 178 38.83 -5.39 -15.61
N THR A 179 39.53 -5.47 -14.49
CA THR A 179 40.98 -5.63 -14.43
C THR A 179 41.39 -7.05 -14.75
N ASP A 180 42.70 -7.31 -14.84
CA ASP A 180 43.23 -8.67 -14.99
C ASP A 180 42.81 -9.62 -13.84
N ASP A 181 42.49 -9.07 -12.67
CA ASP A 181 41.96 -9.79 -11.50
C ASP A 181 40.42 -9.84 -11.41
N ASP A 182 39.70 -9.58 -12.51
CA ASP A 182 38.22 -9.54 -12.57
C ASP A 182 37.55 -8.49 -11.64
N GLU A 183 38.29 -7.50 -11.17
CA GLU A 183 37.79 -6.41 -10.32
C GLU A 183 37.43 -5.15 -11.13
N ARG A 184 36.63 -4.25 -10.54
CA ARG A 184 36.40 -2.90 -11.07
C ARG A 184 37.09 -1.87 -10.21
N TYR A 185 37.72 -0.89 -10.83
CA TYR A 185 38.24 0.27 -10.12
C TYR A 185 37.18 1.36 -10.03
N TYR A 186 36.97 1.87 -8.83
CA TYR A 186 36.08 2.97 -8.49
C TYR A 186 36.87 4.23 -8.18
N VAL A 187 36.27 5.39 -8.42
CA VAL A 187 36.85 6.69 -8.03
C VAL A 187 36.54 6.97 -6.56
N SER A 188 37.59 7.28 -5.81
CA SER A 188 37.53 7.81 -4.45
C SER A 188 38.21 9.18 -4.41
N ILE A 189 37.51 10.20 -3.93
CA ILE A 189 38.01 11.57 -3.83
C ILE A 189 38.53 11.80 -2.42
N GLY A 190 39.85 11.97 -2.33
CA GLY A 190 40.54 12.36 -1.09
C GLY A 190 41.01 13.81 -1.11
N LYS A 191 41.52 14.27 0.04
CA LYS A 191 42.30 15.51 0.13
C LYS A 191 43.77 15.14 0.27
N PHE A 192 44.61 15.69 -0.60
CA PHE A 192 46.07 15.60 -0.47
C PHE A 192 46.65 17.01 -0.49
N MET A 193 47.35 17.41 0.58
CA MET A 193 47.89 18.75 0.75
C MET A 193 46.85 19.88 0.50
N GLY A 194 45.61 19.67 0.93
CA GLY A 194 44.52 20.63 0.77
C GLY A 194 43.81 20.62 -0.59
N LEU A 195 44.33 19.90 -1.59
CA LEU A 195 43.72 19.77 -2.91
C LEU A 195 42.87 18.50 -3.00
N LYS A 196 41.69 18.60 -3.63
CA LYS A 196 40.88 17.42 -3.98
C LYS A 196 41.63 16.62 -5.03
N ARG A 197 41.75 15.30 -4.80
CA ARG A 197 42.42 14.38 -5.72
C ARG A 197 41.59 13.11 -5.86
N ALA A 198 41.39 12.70 -7.10
CA ALA A 198 40.83 11.38 -7.41
C ALA A 198 41.90 10.29 -7.21
N LEU A 199 41.49 9.22 -6.55
CA LEU A 199 42.22 7.98 -6.33
C LEU A 199 41.37 6.82 -6.89
N ASN A 200 42.04 5.74 -7.26
CA ASN A 200 41.36 4.50 -7.63
C ASN A 200 41.31 3.57 -6.43
N THR A 201 40.18 2.92 -6.20
CA THR A 201 39.99 1.86 -5.20
C THR A 201 39.23 0.70 -5.82
N TYR A 202 39.46 -0.52 -5.38
CA TYR A 202 38.68 -1.71 -5.77
C TYR A 202 37.51 -1.97 -4.80
N ILE A 203 37.43 -1.23 -3.69
CA ILE A 203 36.40 -1.40 -2.66
C ILE A 203 35.27 -0.39 -2.92
N ILE A 204 34.12 -0.86 -3.37
CA ILE A 204 32.95 -0.01 -3.67
C ILE A 204 32.51 0.87 -2.48
N ASN A 205 32.66 0.39 -1.25
CA ASN A 205 32.34 1.16 -0.04
C ASN A 205 33.29 2.33 0.24
N GLN A 206 34.44 2.37 -0.44
CA GLN A 206 35.39 3.49 -0.39
C GLN A 206 35.23 4.44 -1.58
N ALA A 207 34.36 4.12 -2.54
CA ALA A 207 34.08 4.98 -3.67
C ALA A 207 33.38 6.26 -3.21
N THR A 208 33.65 7.38 -3.88
CA THR A 208 32.90 8.61 -3.65
C THR A 208 31.53 8.50 -4.28
N ARG A 209 30.51 8.66 -3.43
CA ARG A 209 29.10 8.69 -3.78
C ARG A 209 28.69 10.14 -4.07
N PHE A 210 28.18 10.38 -5.27
CA PHE A 210 27.69 11.68 -5.72
C PHE A 210 26.17 11.72 -5.67
N ASP A 211 25.60 12.89 -5.40
CA ASP A 211 24.14 13.06 -5.33
C ASP A 211 23.51 13.13 -6.71
N THR A 212 24.28 13.53 -7.73
CA THR A 212 23.79 13.68 -9.11
C THR A 212 24.68 12.92 -10.10
N LYS A 213 24.08 12.51 -11.22
CA LYS A 213 24.80 11.85 -12.31
C LYS A 213 25.79 12.81 -12.95
N GLU A 214 25.41 14.07 -13.08
CA GLU A 214 26.19 15.15 -13.70
C GLU A 214 27.47 15.43 -12.91
N GLU A 215 27.36 15.48 -11.58
CA GLU A 215 28.55 15.63 -10.73
C GLU A 215 29.47 14.42 -10.87
N ALA A 216 28.94 13.19 -10.80
CA ALA A 216 29.74 11.98 -11.02
C ALA A 216 30.42 11.99 -12.40
N GLN A 217 29.70 12.41 -13.44
CA GLN A 217 30.22 12.48 -14.81
C GLN A 217 31.37 13.49 -14.94
N SER A 218 31.37 14.56 -14.15
CA SER A 218 32.48 15.53 -14.12
C SER A 218 33.80 14.93 -13.59
N TRP A 219 33.73 13.82 -12.86
CA TRP A 219 34.87 13.07 -12.35
C TRP A 219 35.27 11.86 -13.20
N ALA A 220 34.46 11.51 -14.20
CA ALA A 220 34.72 10.40 -15.10
C ALA A 220 35.63 10.81 -16.27
N ASN A 221 36.49 9.88 -16.71
CA ASN A 221 37.25 10.00 -17.96
C ASN A 221 36.77 9.00 -19.03
N SER A 222 37.38 9.02 -20.22
CA SER A 222 36.99 8.18 -21.37
C SER A 222 37.05 6.67 -21.15
N HIS A 223 37.66 6.21 -20.06
CA HIS A 223 37.78 4.78 -19.70
C HIS A 223 36.89 4.41 -18.50
N GLN A 224 36.02 5.32 -18.07
CA GLN A 224 35.16 5.16 -16.91
C GLN A 224 33.69 5.41 -17.28
N GLU A 225 32.80 4.79 -16.51
CA GLU A 225 31.37 4.95 -16.59
C GLU A 225 30.81 5.41 -15.24
N VAL A 226 29.71 6.16 -15.30
CA VAL A 226 28.90 6.53 -14.15
C VAL A 226 27.79 5.50 -14.01
N PHE A 227 27.68 4.90 -12.83
CA PHE A 227 26.62 3.94 -12.54
C PHE A 227 25.96 4.28 -11.20
N ASP A 228 24.68 3.95 -11.07
CA ASP A 228 23.90 4.18 -9.86
C ASP A 228 24.14 3.08 -8.83
N VAL A 229 24.17 3.49 -7.56
CA VAL A 229 24.20 2.61 -6.39
C VAL A 229 23.17 3.07 -5.39
N VAL A 230 22.56 2.10 -4.73
CA VAL A 230 21.67 2.33 -3.61
C VAL A 230 22.51 2.75 -2.39
N ASP A 231 22.10 3.80 -1.68
CA ASP A 231 22.72 4.12 -0.39
C ASP A 231 22.37 3.04 0.64
N VAL A 232 23.39 2.35 1.18
CA VAL A 232 23.22 1.22 2.11
C VAL A 232 23.38 1.70 3.54
#